data_AF-A0A6L7ULJ3-F1
#
_entry.id   AF-A0A6L7ULJ3-F1
#
_cell.length_a   1.000
_cell.length_b   1.000
_cell.length_c   1.000
_cell.angle_alpha   90.00
_cell.angle_beta   90.00
_cell.angle_gamma   90.00
#
_symmetry.space_group_name_H-M   'P 1'
#
loop_
_entity.id
_entity.type
_entity.pdbx_description
1 polymer ?
#
loop_
_entity_poly.entity_id
_entity_poly.type
_entity_poly.pdbx_seq_one_letter_code
_entity_poly.pdbx_strand_id
1 'polypeptide(L)'
;MFGSVRWRLVWIAVLVAVCGFALVPETIVDEVTGESERVWPLKLGLDLQGGMHLAVEIYDPENTLSGQDLDDAVERTLTTIRNRIDEFGVREPTIQRSGNRIIIELAGVDDPEQAKRIATETAFMEFKIVTDGQEFMDALERIDRAIVNEVGIENLQVTTLETEPEVDLSDILGGAADSAAAEDAAGEEDAVEGEDPAADSLATEEEAADAVDEATARPLSALLGQGRILGEYLVPQEDQPTAAAWLELEGVREALPRGLTLHWGVEQVGAGAGSYVPLYVLEAEPLITGDMLQDAGPANRDPTFNQPIVPFETTRRGSRVFERGTARNIGENMAIVLDDRVQSYAVIRSVLSRRAQIELTPGASFQEAQELALVLRAGALPMPIEVVEERNVSASLGEDSIRQGRTAFIIGIVGVIIVMMIYYRTAGILAVGALLTYVVFMLGGLAGLEATLTLPGIAGLILSIGMAVDANVLIFERVREELAAGKTPRTAVDAGFGNALSAIIDANLTTLITGIILFQFGTGAVQGFAVTLCIGILASFFSAIYVTRTLFIMYLNRRGSRESVSI
;
A
#
# COMPACT_ATOMS: atom_id res chain seq x y z
N MET A 1 52.24 17.55 0.58
CA MET A 1 51.53 18.77 1.02
C MET A 1 51.05 18.75 2.49
N PHE A 2 51.30 17.70 3.29
CA PHE A 2 51.12 17.81 4.76
C PHE A 2 52.39 17.37 5.48
N GLY A 3 53.17 18.37 5.91
CA GLY A 3 54.39 18.23 6.68
C GLY A 3 54.10 17.83 8.12
N SER A 4 54.88 16.88 8.63
CA SER A 4 54.81 16.25 9.96
C SER A 4 53.69 15.23 10.17
N VAL A 5 54.07 14.07 10.72
CA VAL A 5 53.17 12.96 11.12
C VAL A 5 52.10 13.44 12.10
N ARG A 6 52.41 14.45 12.92
CA ARG A 6 51.50 15.04 13.90
C ARG A 6 50.25 15.62 13.25
N TRP A 7 50.41 16.41 12.19
CA TRP A 7 49.26 16.97 11.47
C TRP A 7 48.40 15.88 10.82
N ARG A 8 49.02 14.82 10.28
CA ARG A 8 48.26 13.70 9.69
C ARG A 8 47.42 12.97 10.74
N LEU A 9 47.97 12.75 11.93
CA LEU A 9 47.23 12.14 13.04
C LEU A 9 46.08 13.01 13.54
N VAL A 10 46.28 14.33 13.63
CA VAL A 10 45.20 15.28 13.98
C VAL A 10 44.08 15.19 12.95
N TRP A 11 44.40 15.20 11.66
CA TRP A 11 43.39 15.06 10.61
C TRP A 11 42.61 13.74 10.71
N ILE A 12 43.29 12.62 10.94
CA ILE A 12 42.63 11.32 11.15
C ILE A 12 41.71 11.38 12.37
N ALA A 13 42.20 11.90 13.50
CA ALA A 13 41.41 12.00 14.73
C ALA A 13 40.18 12.89 14.57
N VAL A 14 40.31 14.02 13.88
CA VAL A 14 39.18 14.91 13.57
C VAL A 14 38.16 14.21 12.69
N LEU A 15 38.60 13.54 11.62
CA LEU A 15 37.69 12.79 10.75
C LEU A 15 36.97 11.67 11.50
N VAL A 16 37.69 10.93 12.36
CA VAL A 16 37.10 9.88 13.20
C VAL A 16 36.09 10.48 14.18
N ALA A 17 36.39 11.64 14.76
CA ALA A 17 35.46 12.33 15.65
C ALA A 17 34.21 12.82 14.93
N VAL A 18 34.35 13.37 13.71
CA VAL A 18 33.21 13.80 12.87
C VAL A 18 32.33 12.62 12.49
N CYS A 19 32.91 11.55 11.95
CA CYS A 19 32.17 10.34 11.59
C CYS A 19 31.57 9.66 12.83
N GLY A 20 32.28 9.67 13.96
CA GLY A 20 31.79 9.13 15.22
C GLY A 20 30.65 9.96 15.82
N PHE A 21 30.69 11.29 15.67
CA PHE A 21 29.60 12.18 16.07
C PHE A 21 28.35 11.95 15.23
N ALA A 22 28.51 11.74 13.92
CA ALA A 22 27.40 11.37 13.02
C ALA A 22 26.75 10.02 13.38
N LEU A 23 27.38 9.19 14.21
CA LEU A 23 26.85 7.91 14.69
C LEU A 23 26.25 7.99 16.09
N VAL A 24 26.26 9.16 16.73
CA VAL A 24 25.66 9.34 18.05
C VAL A 24 24.13 9.26 17.88
N PRO A 25 23.45 8.35 18.61
CA PRO A 25 22.01 8.24 18.52
C PRO A 25 21.31 9.47 19.09
N GLU A 26 20.32 9.95 18.36
CA GLU A 26 19.45 11.04 18.78
C GLU A 26 18.28 10.48 19.61
N THR A 27 17.87 11.23 20.62
CA THR A 27 16.67 10.91 21.41
C THR A 27 15.51 11.71 20.85
N ILE A 28 14.57 11.02 20.20
CA ILE A 28 13.32 11.60 19.73
C ILE A 28 12.29 11.41 20.84
N VAL A 29 11.58 12.48 21.19
CA VAL A 29 10.45 12.43 22.12
C VAL A 29 9.20 12.46 21.26
N ASP A 30 8.40 11.39 21.33
CA ASP A 30 7.11 11.32 20.66
C ASP A 30 6.17 12.38 21.29
N GLU A 31 5.67 13.29 20.46
CA GLU A 31 4.87 14.44 20.88
C GLU A 31 3.47 14.03 21.39
N VAL A 32 3.01 12.83 21.01
CA VAL A 32 1.68 12.29 21.35
C VAL A 32 1.74 11.39 22.59
N THR A 33 2.77 10.53 22.70
CA THR A 33 2.90 9.57 23.80
C THR A 33 3.82 10.04 24.93
N GLY A 34 4.70 11.01 24.67
CA GLY A 34 5.72 11.49 25.60
C GLY A 34 6.86 10.49 25.84
N GLU A 35 6.90 9.38 25.11
CA GLU A 35 7.95 8.37 25.21
C GLU A 35 9.21 8.83 24.46
N SER A 36 10.37 8.67 25.09
CA SER A 36 11.67 8.98 24.48
C SER A 36 12.29 7.71 23.90
N GLU A 37 12.39 7.63 22.58
CA GLU A 37 13.06 6.53 21.89
C GLU A 37 14.44 6.97 21.39
N ARG A 38 15.41 6.07 21.52
CA ARG A 38 16.80 6.33 21.12
C ARG A 38 17.02 5.78 19.72
N VAL A 39 16.96 6.64 18.73
CA VAL A 39 17.03 6.28 17.31
C VAL A 39 18.47 6.37 16.84
N TRP A 40 18.94 5.33 16.16
CA TRP A 40 20.26 5.32 15.54
C TRP A 40 20.20 6.05 14.21
N PRO A 41 21.21 6.87 13.85
CA PRO A 41 21.18 7.72 12.66
C PRO A 41 21.36 6.96 11.32
N LEU A 42 21.22 5.63 11.34
CA LEU A 42 21.26 4.78 10.15
C LEU A 42 19.82 4.45 9.75
N LYS A 43 19.36 5.03 8.64
CA LYS A 43 18.08 4.66 8.04
C LYS A 43 18.17 3.22 7.56
N LEU A 44 17.21 2.39 7.92
CA LEU A 44 17.14 0.99 7.47
C LEU A 44 16.15 0.92 6.30
N GLY A 45 16.44 0.11 5.30
CA GLY A 45 15.53 -0.11 4.17
C GLY A 45 14.37 -1.02 4.54
N LEU A 46 13.37 -1.05 3.65
CA LEU A 46 12.15 -1.85 3.79
C LEU A 46 12.44 -3.34 4.04
N ASP A 47 13.46 -3.89 3.38
CA ASP A 47 13.88 -5.29 3.55
C ASP A 47 14.34 -5.64 4.97
N LEU A 48 14.72 -4.63 5.77
CA LEU A 48 15.20 -4.78 7.14
C LEU A 48 14.15 -4.42 8.20
N GLN A 49 13.34 -3.39 7.94
CA GLN A 49 12.30 -2.94 8.87
C GLN A 49 10.97 -3.66 8.67
N GLY A 50 10.75 -4.24 7.49
CA GLY A 50 9.42 -4.63 7.02
C GLY A 50 8.59 -3.44 6.58
N GLY A 51 7.59 -3.71 5.75
CA GLY A 51 6.64 -2.72 5.22
C GLY A 51 6.21 -3.03 3.78
N MET A 52 5.71 -2.01 3.10
CA MET A 52 5.14 -2.10 1.76
C MET A 52 5.91 -1.23 0.75
N HIS A 53 6.18 -1.80 -0.42
CA HIS A 53 6.64 -1.09 -1.62
C HIS A 53 5.54 -1.17 -2.67
N LEU A 54 5.06 0.00 -3.10
CA LEU A 54 3.99 0.15 -4.06
C LEU A 54 4.46 1.06 -5.20
N ALA A 55 4.41 0.57 -6.44
CA ALA A 55 4.62 1.39 -7.62
C ALA A 55 3.27 1.61 -8.32
N VAL A 56 2.86 2.87 -8.43
CA VAL A 56 1.59 3.26 -9.05
C VAL A 56 1.83 4.11 -10.29
N GLU A 57 0.94 4.01 -11.26
CA GLU A 57 0.96 4.77 -12.50
C GLU A 57 -0.41 5.42 -12.73
N ILE A 58 -0.45 6.59 -13.36
CA ILE A 58 -1.73 7.25 -13.67
C ILE A 58 -2.46 6.44 -14.74
N TYR A 59 -3.73 6.16 -14.50
CA TYR A 59 -4.60 5.50 -15.45
C TYR A 59 -5.14 6.50 -16.49
N ASP A 60 -4.64 6.42 -17.72
CA ASP A 60 -5.11 7.18 -18.89
C ASP A 60 -5.27 6.24 -20.10
N PRO A 61 -6.41 5.53 -20.22
CA PRO A 61 -6.63 4.52 -21.26
C PRO A 61 -6.72 5.12 -22.67
N GLU A 62 -7.13 6.39 -22.78
CA GLU A 62 -7.27 7.08 -24.07
C GLU A 62 -5.99 7.82 -24.49
N ASN A 63 -4.95 7.81 -23.64
CA ASN A 63 -3.67 8.51 -23.83
C ASN A 63 -3.90 9.97 -24.27
N THR A 64 -4.84 10.62 -23.58
CA THR A 64 -5.33 11.96 -23.92
C THR A 64 -4.44 13.05 -23.35
N LEU A 65 -3.63 12.74 -22.34
CA LEU A 65 -2.76 13.69 -21.66
C LEU A 65 -1.52 14.03 -22.49
N SER A 66 -1.26 15.32 -22.67
CA SER A 66 0.02 15.80 -23.21
C SER A 66 1.12 15.68 -22.15
N GLY A 67 2.40 15.66 -22.54
CA GLY A 67 3.51 15.46 -21.60
C GLY A 67 3.53 16.46 -20.42
N GLN A 68 3.12 17.72 -20.63
CA GLN A 68 3.02 18.70 -19.55
C GLN A 68 1.81 18.46 -18.63
N ASP A 69 0.67 18.06 -19.19
CA ASP A 69 -0.53 17.78 -18.40
C ASP A 69 -0.35 16.52 -17.54
N LEU A 70 0.37 15.53 -18.07
CA LEU A 70 0.75 14.33 -17.35
C LEU A 70 1.71 14.66 -16.20
N ASP A 71 2.71 15.51 -16.43
CA ASP A 71 3.65 15.96 -15.39
C ASP A 71 2.91 16.65 -14.23
N ASP A 72 2.00 17.57 -14.55
CA ASP A 72 1.19 18.29 -13.56
C ASP A 72 0.26 17.34 -12.80
N ALA A 73 -0.33 16.34 -13.49
CA ALA A 73 -1.17 15.33 -12.86
C ALA A 73 -0.36 14.47 -11.88
N VAL A 74 0.84 14.00 -12.28
CA VAL A 74 1.73 13.22 -11.42
C VAL A 74 2.14 14.02 -10.17
N GLU A 75 2.43 15.31 -10.31
CA GLU A 75 2.85 16.14 -9.17
C GLU A 75 1.70 16.40 -8.18
N ARG A 76 0.48 16.60 -8.69
CA ARG A 76 -0.73 16.72 -7.85
C ARG A 76 -1.03 15.41 -7.13
N THR A 77 -1.01 14.28 -7.85
CA THR A 77 -1.18 12.94 -7.28
C THR A 77 -0.14 12.66 -6.20
N LEU A 78 1.14 12.99 -6.46
CA LEU A 78 2.21 12.84 -5.48
C LEU A 78 1.95 13.66 -4.21
N THR A 79 1.45 14.89 -4.36
CA THR A 79 1.11 15.76 -3.23
C THR A 79 -0.05 15.17 -2.42
N THR A 80 -1.10 14.68 -3.07
CA THR A 80 -2.25 14.04 -2.40
C THR A 80 -1.82 12.76 -1.66
N ILE A 81 -1.05 11.88 -2.31
CA ILE A 81 -0.54 10.65 -1.68
C ILE A 81 0.34 10.98 -0.48
N ARG A 82 1.23 11.99 -0.59
CA ARG A 82 2.05 12.43 0.55
C ARG A 82 1.18 12.87 1.73
N ASN A 83 0.21 13.76 1.49
CA ASN A 83 -0.69 14.21 2.55
C ASN A 83 -1.45 13.04 3.19
N ARG A 84 -1.91 12.06 2.41
CA ARG A 84 -2.63 10.88 2.94
C ARG A 84 -1.75 10.00 3.82
N ILE A 85 -0.53 9.73 3.37
CA ILE A 85 0.41 8.90 4.11
C ILE A 85 0.89 9.61 5.38
N ASP A 86 1.09 10.94 5.31
CA ASP A 86 1.41 11.76 6.48
C ASP A 86 0.27 11.73 7.51
N GLU A 87 -0.99 11.85 7.07
CA GLU A 87 -2.18 11.75 7.92
C GLU A 87 -2.41 10.32 8.46
N PHE A 88 -2.01 9.29 7.71
CA PHE A 88 -2.04 7.90 8.17
C PHE A 88 -1.01 7.65 9.28
N GLY A 89 -0.01 8.53 9.43
CA GLY A 89 0.97 8.46 10.51
C GLY A 89 2.08 7.42 10.26
N VAL A 90 2.36 7.10 9.00
CA VAL A 90 3.46 6.20 8.66
C VAL A 90 4.80 6.82 9.05
N ARG A 91 5.69 6.01 9.62
CA ARG A 91 7.04 6.43 9.97
C ARG A 91 7.92 6.46 8.72
N GLU A 92 8.49 7.64 8.44
CA GLU A 92 9.49 7.85 7.37
C GLU A 92 9.07 7.36 5.97
N PRO A 93 7.90 7.77 5.44
CA PRO A 93 7.45 7.34 4.13
C PRO A 93 8.38 7.90 3.03
N THR A 94 8.76 7.05 2.08
CA THR A 94 9.52 7.45 0.92
C THR A 94 8.62 7.45 -0.30
N ILE A 95 8.22 8.64 -0.76
CA ILE A 95 7.37 8.84 -1.93
C ILE A 95 8.18 9.59 -2.99
N GLN A 96 8.51 8.91 -4.08
CA GLN A 96 9.36 9.42 -5.14
C GLN A 96 8.74 9.22 -6.52
N ARG A 97 8.98 10.18 -7.42
CA ARG A 97 8.63 10.06 -8.82
C ARG A 97 9.73 9.32 -9.59
N SER A 98 9.35 8.33 -10.39
CA SER A 98 10.22 7.60 -11.30
C SER A 98 9.61 7.60 -12.71
N GLY A 99 9.96 8.61 -13.51
CA GLY A 99 9.34 8.82 -14.83
C GLY A 99 7.85 9.14 -14.70
N ASN A 100 6.99 8.27 -15.23
CA ASN A 100 5.52 8.37 -15.13
C ASN A 100 4.95 7.61 -13.91
N ARG A 101 5.81 6.95 -13.13
CA ARG A 101 5.41 6.17 -11.97
C ARG A 101 5.68 6.91 -10.68
N ILE A 102 4.88 6.63 -9.67
CA ILE A 102 5.10 7.08 -8.30
C ILE A 102 5.45 5.84 -7.49
N ILE A 103 6.64 5.83 -6.89
CA ILE A 103 7.11 4.77 -6.01
C ILE A 103 6.84 5.23 -4.58
N ILE A 104 6.14 4.38 -3.82
CA ILE A 104 5.71 4.62 -2.45
C ILE A 104 6.28 3.48 -1.61
N GLU A 105 7.18 3.81 -0.69
CA GLU A 105 7.72 2.87 0.28
C GLU A 105 7.28 3.29 1.68
N LEU A 106 6.53 2.42 2.34
CA LEU A 106 6.00 2.63 3.67
C LEU A 106 6.65 1.62 4.62
N ALA A 107 7.55 2.10 5.47
CA ALA A 107 8.23 1.25 6.45
C ALA A 107 7.38 1.09 7.71
N GLY A 108 7.45 -0.11 8.33
CA GLY A 108 6.83 -0.35 9.64
C GLY A 108 5.31 -0.24 9.65
N VAL A 109 4.65 -0.47 8.51
CA VAL A 109 3.18 -0.50 8.42
C VAL A 109 2.65 -1.80 9.01
N ASP A 110 1.73 -1.71 9.98
CA ASP A 110 1.09 -2.86 10.61
C ASP A 110 0.12 -3.59 9.65
N ASP A 111 -0.68 -2.82 8.89
CA ASP A 111 -1.63 -3.35 7.90
C ASP A 111 -1.33 -2.79 6.49
N PRO A 112 -0.60 -3.56 5.65
CA PRO A 112 -0.27 -3.16 4.28
C PRO A 112 -1.50 -2.92 3.40
N GLU A 113 -2.57 -3.70 3.57
CA GLU A 113 -3.77 -3.58 2.74
C GLU A 113 -4.51 -2.29 3.04
N GLN A 114 -4.59 -1.90 4.32
CA GLN A 114 -5.15 -0.62 4.71
C GLN A 114 -4.35 0.55 4.14
N ALA A 115 -3.02 0.50 4.26
CA ALA A 115 -2.15 1.55 3.75
C ALA A 115 -2.22 1.66 2.21
N LYS A 116 -2.39 0.54 1.52
CA LYS A 116 -2.61 0.49 0.07
C LYS A 116 -3.92 1.19 -0.28
N ARG A 117 -5.04 0.85 0.36
CA ARG A 117 -6.33 1.50 0.12
C ARG A 117 -6.23 3.02 0.28
N ILE A 118 -5.64 3.48 1.39
CA ILE A 118 -5.44 4.91 1.66
C ILE A 118 -4.60 5.57 0.55
N ALA A 119 -3.54 4.91 0.07
CA ALA A 119 -2.70 5.44 -0.99
C ALA A 119 -3.37 5.46 -2.37
N THR A 120 -4.22 4.47 -2.68
CA THR A 120 -4.74 4.25 -4.04
C THR A 120 -6.16 4.73 -4.31
N GLU A 121 -7.00 4.86 -3.30
CA GLU A 121 -8.41 5.24 -3.49
C GLU A 121 -8.54 6.64 -4.10
N THR A 122 -9.34 6.83 -5.15
CA THR A 122 -9.54 8.18 -5.72
C THR A 122 -10.21 9.12 -4.74
N ALA A 123 -11.15 8.60 -3.95
CA ALA A 123 -11.91 9.34 -2.97
C ALA A 123 -12.65 10.56 -3.54
N PHE A 124 -13.25 10.39 -4.72
CA PHE A 124 -14.09 11.42 -5.28
C PHE A 124 -15.40 11.48 -4.49
N MET A 125 -15.55 12.56 -3.71
CA MET A 125 -16.72 12.75 -2.87
C MET A 125 -17.74 13.69 -3.49
N GLU A 126 -19.01 13.27 -3.43
CA GLU A 126 -20.17 14.06 -3.80
C GLU A 126 -21.26 13.99 -2.74
N PHE A 127 -21.91 15.13 -2.50
CA PHE A 127 -23.15 15.18 -1.72
C PHE A 127 -24.30 15.30 -2.69
N LYS A 128 -25.19 14.31 -2.72
CA LYS A 128 -26.33 14.26 -3.64
C LYS A 128 -27.63 14.15 -2.86
N ILE A 129 -28.72 14.66 -3.42
CA ILE A 129 -30.06 14.47 -2.84
C ILE A 129 -30.58 13.10 -3.25
N VAL A 130 -31.15 12.37 -2.30
CA VAL A 130 -31.92 11.16 -2.57
C VAL A 130 -33.32 11.60 -2.98
N THR A 131 -33.76 11.17 -4.15
CA THR A 131 -35.09 11.52 -4.65
C THR A 131 -36.16 10.63 -4.03
N ASP A 132 -37.44 10.97 -4.19
CA ASP A 132 -38.54 10.13 -3.68
C ASP A 132 -38.72 8.81 -4.46
N GLY A 133 -38.01 8.68 -5.59
CA GLY A 133 -38.02 7.51 -6.45
C GLY A 133 -39.24 7.40 -7.37
N GLN A 134 -40.19 8.35 -7.38
CA GLN A 134 -41.41 8.23 -8.22
C GLN A 134 -41.08 8.19 -9.71
N GLU A 135 -40.25 9.13 -10.17
CA GLU A 135 -39.82 9.18 -11.58
C GLU A 135 -39.05 7.92 -12.00
N PHE A 136 -38.31 7.31 -11.07
CA PHE A 136 -37.62 6.05 -11.30
C PHE A 136 -38.62 4.89 -11.42
N MET A 137 -39.61 4.81 -10.52
CA MET A 137 -40.66 3.78 -10.59
C MET A 137 -41.49 3.88 -11.88
N ASP A 138 -41.80 5.09 -12.34
CA ASP A 138 -42.49 5.31 -13.62
C ASP A 138 -41.62 4.92 -14.82
N ALA A 139 -40.30 4.99 -14.67
CA ALA A 139 -39.35 4.58 -15.68
C ALA A 139 -39.05 3.08 -15.69
N LEU A 140 -39.35 2.34 -14.62
CA LEU A 140 -39.03 0.92 -14.50
C LEU A 140 -39.60 0.08 -15.63
N GLU A 141 -40.83 0.33 -16.09
CA GLU A 141 -41.41 -0.40 -17.22
C GLU A 141 -40.61 -0.18 -18.52
N ARG A 142 -40.05 1.02 -18.71
CA ARG A 142 -39.18 1.31 -19.86
C ARG A 142 -37.81 0.66 -19.70
N ILE A 143 -37.27 0.64 -18.49
CA ILE A 143 -35.99 0.01 -18.16
C ILE A 143 -36.07 -1.51 -18.33
N ASP A 144 -37.10 -2.16 -17.79
CA ASP A 144 -37.33 -3.60 -17.93
C ASP A 144 -37.42 -4.01 -19.40
N ARG A 145 -38.15 -3.25 -20.24
CA ARG A 145 -38.19 -3.48 -21.69
C ARG A 145 -36.81 -3.31 -22.34
N ALA A 146 -36.02 -2.32 -21.93
CA ALA A 146 -34.67 -2.13 -22.47
C ALA A 146 -33.75 -3.32 -22.12
N ILE A 147 -33.84 -3.84 -20.90
CA ILE A 147 -33.09 -5.03 -20.47
C ILE A 147 -33.51 -6.24 -21.30
N VAL A 148 -34.81 -6.47 -21.46
CA VAL A 148 -35.33 -7.60 -22.25
C VAL A 148 -34.88 -7.51 -23.71
N ASN A 149 -34.90 -6.32 -24.30
CA ASN A 149 -34.48 -6.11 -25.69
C ASN A 149 -32.98 -6.38 -25.93
N GLU A 150 -32.12 -6.09 -24.96
CA GLU A 150 -30.66 -6.28 -25.10
C GLU A 150 -30.19 -7.66 -24.65
N VAL A 151 -30.77 -8.21 -23.58
CA VAL A 151 -30.34 -9.48 -22.95
C VAL A 151 -31.10 -10.68 -23.53
N GLY A 152 -32.36 -10.48 -23.93
CA GLY A 152 -33.27 -11.54 -24.39
C GLY A 152 -33.85 -12.37 -23.23
N ILE A 153 -35.13 -12.73 -23.31
CA ILE A 153 -35.84 -13.47 -22.23
C ILE A 153 -35.16 -14.81 -21.91
N GLU A 154 -34.59 -15.48 -22.91
CA GLU A 154 -33.95 -16.79 -22.76
C GLU A 154 -32.70 -16.76 -21.85
N ASN A 155 -32.06 -15.60 -21.71
CA ASN A 155 -30.89 -15.42 -20.85
C ASN A 155 -31.23 -14.79 -19.49
N LEU A 156 -32.49 -14.43 -19.26
CA LEU A 156 -32.98 -13.96 -17.97
C LEU A 156 -33.30 -15.19 -17.11
N GLN A 157 -32.29 -15.76 -16.46
CA GLN A 157 -32.51 -16.72 -15.38
C GLN A 157 -33.16 -15.99 -14.20
N VAL A 158 -34.48 -15.88 -14.21
CA VAL A 158 -35.25 -15.63 -13.00
C VAL A 158 -35.26 -16.94 -12.23
N THR A 159 -34.57 -17.00 -11.10
CA THR A 159 -34.79 -18.03 -10.08
C THR A 159 -36.22 -17.90 -9.59
N THR A 160 -37.17 -18.49 -10.31
CA THR A 160 -38.47 -18.82 -9.75
C THR A 160 -38.19 -19.75 -8.59
N LEU A 161 -38.62 -19.37 -7.39
CA LEU A 161 -38.77 -20.27 -6.25
C LEU A 161 -39.60 -21.47 -6.72
N GLU A 162 -38.94 -22.54 -7.15
CA GLU A 162 -39.55 -23.86 -7.19
C GLU A 162 -39.96 -24.14 -5.74
N THR A 163 -41.27 -24.19 -5.53
CA THR A 163 -41.80 -24.83 -4.33
C THR A 163 -41.22 -26.23 -4.32
N GLU A 164 -40.45 -26.58 -3.29
CA GLU A 164 -39.84 -27.91 -3.15
C GLU A 164 -40.88 -28.98 -3.51
N PRO A 165 -40.55 -29.99 -4.34
CA PRO A 165 -41.37 -31.17 -4.34
C PRO A 165 -41.28 -31.76 -2.94
N GLU A 166 -42.42 -32.02 -2.31
CA GLU A 166 -42.49 -32.81 -1.09
C GLU A 166 -41.55 -34.02 -1.24
N VAL A 167 -40.52 -34.09 -0.41
CA VAL A 167 -39.76 -35.32 -0.25
C VAL A 167 -40.75 -36.34 0.29
N ASP A 168 -41.19 -37.23 -0.59
CA ASP A 168 -42.02 -38.37 -0.24
C ASP A 168 -41.25 -39.18 0.80
N LEU A 169 -41.71 -39.11 2.06
CA LEU A 169 -41.13 -39.79 3.22
C LEU A 169 -41.12 -41.33 3.08
N SER A 170 -41.65 -41.86 1.97
CA SER A 170 -41.60 -43.28 1.62
C SER A 170 -40.25 -43.75 1.07
N ASP A 171 -39.37 -42.87 0.56
CA ASP A 171 -38.08 -43.26 -0.03
C ASP A 171 -36.90 -43.36 0.97
N ILE A 172 -37.08 -42.89 2.22
CA ILE A 172 -36.02 -42.92 3.26
C ILE A 172 -36.11 -44.17 4.16
N LEU A 173 -37.18 -44.96 4.09
CA LEU A 173 -37.36 -46.14 4.95
C LEU A 173 -37.52 -47.44 4.16
N GLY A 174 -36.48 -47.80 3.40
CA GLY A 174 -36.24 -49.18 2.96
C GLY A 174 -35.49 -49.98 4.03
N GLY A 175 -36.21 -50.71 4.89
CA GLY A 175 -35.57 -51.60 5.87
C GLY A 175 -36.47 -52.33 6.86
N ALA A 176 -37.18 -53.36 6.37
CA ALA A 176 -37.55 -54.61 7.06
C ALA A 176 -38.20 -54.58 8.47
N ALA A 177 -39.47 -54.99 8.49
CA ALA A 177 -40.12 -55.94 9.41
C ALA A 177 -40.00 -55.72 10.94
N ASP A 178 -41.14 -55.42 11.58
CA ASP A 178 -41.86 -56.48 12.31
C ASP A 178 -43.34 -56.12 12.58
N SER A 179 -44.15 -57.16 12.67
CA SER A 179 -45.61 -57.17 12.79
C SER A 179 -46.15 -56.71 14.16
N ALA A 180 -47.34 -56.10 14.19
CA ALA A 180 -48.50 -56.57 14.98
C ALA A 180 -49.70 -55.59 14.97
N ALA A 181 -50.84 -56.14 14.50
CA ALA A 181 -52.18 -56.08 15.11
C ALA A 181 -52.97 -54.75 15.25
N ALA A 182 -54.08 -54.74 14.49
CA ALA A 182 -55.48 -54.74 14.97
C ALA A 182 -56.28 -53.42 15.03
N GLU A 183 -57.36 -53.48 14.25
CA GLU A 183 -58.78 -53.22 14.60
C GLU A 183 -59.39 -51.82 14.44
N ASP A 184 -60.47 -51.83 13.64
CA ASP A 184 -61.74 -51.10 13.76
C ASP A 184 -61.70 -49.57 13.70
N ALA A 185 -62.59 -48.86 13.01
CA ALA A 185 -64.01 -49.09 12.84
C ALA A 185 -64.61 -48.23 11.71
N ALA A 186 -65.79 -48.64 11.25
CA ALA A 186 -66.59 -48.10 10.16
C ALA A 186 -67.20 -46.70 10.38
N GLY A 187 -67.66 -46.13 9.27
CA GLY A 187 -68.52 -44.95 9.19
C GLY A 187 -68.87 -44.58 7.75
N GLU A 188 -69.83 -45.32 7.20
CA GLU A 188 -70.77 -44.99 6.10
C GLU A 188 -71.22 -43.52 6.09
N GLU A 189 -71.77 -42.88 5.06
CA GLU A 189 -72.16 -43.11 3.66
C GLU A 189 -72.61 -41.70 3.20
N ASP A 190 -72.43 -41.31 1.94
CA ASP A 190 -73.57 -41.06 1.06
C ASP A 190 -73.12 -40.59 -0.33
N ALA A 191 -73.65 -41.31 -1.30
CA ALA A 191 -73.50 -41.10 -2.72
C ALA A 191 -74.57 -40.13 -3.23
N VAL A 192 -74.23 -39.36 -4.27
CA VAL A 192 -75.21 -38.96 -5.29
C VAL A 192 -74.57 -39.21 -6.65
N GLU A 193 -75.16 -40.18 -7.35
CA GLU A 193 -74.92 -40.54 -8.74
C GLU A 193 -75.51 -39.51 -9.73
N GLY A 194 -75.00 -39.55 -10.96
CA GLY A 194 -75.61 -38.94 -12.15
C GLY A 194 -74.57 -38.79 -13.25
N GLU A 195 -74.14 -39.91 -13.85
CA GLU A 195 -74.54 -40.34 -15.21
C GLU A 195 -73.85 -39.55 -16.34
N ASP A 196 -72.83 -40.19 -16.89
CA ASP A 196 -72.27 -39.96 -18.22
C ASP A 196 -73.19 -40.63 -19.26
N PRO A 197 -73.41 -40.02 -20.44
CA PRO A 197 -72.91 -40.70 -21.61
C PRO A 197 -72.31 -39.75 -22.66
N ALA A 198 -71.04 -40.00 -22.94
CA ALA A 198 -70.50 -40.37 -24.25
C ALA A 198 -70.84 -39.51 -25.49
N ALA A 199 -69.73 -39.05 -26.08
CA ALA A 199 -69.44 -38.94 -27.51
C ALA A 199 -69.72 -37.60 -28.20
N ASP A 200 -68.58 -36.97 -28.53
CA ASP A 200 -68.23 -36.47 -29.87
C ASP A 200 -68.09 -34.94 -30.00
N SER A 201 -66.89 -34.44 -29.67
CA SER A 201 -66.13 -33.59 -30.59
C SER A 201 -64.71 -33.37 -30.07
N LEU A 202 -63.76 -34.01 -30.74
CA LEU A 202 -62.33 -33.70 -30.71
C LEU A 202 -62.10 -32.27 -31.23
N ALA A 203 -61.44 -31.44 -30.43
CA ALA A 203 -60.58 -30.36 -30.89
C ALA A 203 -59.59 -29.99 -29.77
N THR A 204 -58.46 -30.70 -29.76
CA THR A 204 -57.11 -30.20 -29.46
C THR A 204 -56.92 -29.21 -28.30
N GLU A 205 -56.67 -29.73 -27.10
CA GLU A 205 -55.85 -29.04 -26.09
C GLU A 205 -54.40 -29.51 -26.29
N GLU A 206 -53.69 -28.86 -27.21
CA GLU A 206 -52.23 -28.87 -27.27
C GLU A 206 -51.74 -27.53 -26.70
N GLU A 207 -50.88 -27.63 -25.68
CA GLU A 207 -49.84 -26.67 -25.31
C GLU A 207 -50.26 -25.20 -25.15
N ALA A 208 -50.76 -24.86 -23.96
CA ALA A 208 -50.49 -23.56 -23.35
C ALA A 208 -49.31 -23.72 -22.37
N ALA A 209 -48.11 -23.89 -22.93
CA ALA A 209 -46.91 -23.48 -22.22
C ALA A 209 -46.98 -21.94 -22.16
N ASP A 210 -47.09 -21.37 -20.96
CA ASP A 210 -47.12 -19.93 -20.74
C ASP A 210 -45.86 -19.29 -21.36
N ALA A 211 -46.01 -18.75 -22.56
CA ALA A 211 -45.05 -17.83 -23.14
C ALA A 211 -45.08 -16.57 -22.27
N VAL A 212 -44.03 -16.34 -21.48
CA VAL A 212 -43.82 -15.04 -20.84
C VAL A 212 -43.68 -14.03 -21.97
N ASP A 213 -44.76 -13.30 -22.25
CA ASP A 213 -44.80 -12.32 -23.32
C ASP A 213 -43.74 -11.25 -23.03
N GLU A 214 -42.94 -10.93 -24.05
CA GLU A 214 -41.78 -10.01 -24.01
C GLU A 214 -42.19 -8.61 -23.49
N ALA A 215 -43.48 -8.28 -23.62
CA ALA A 215 -44.11 -7.07 -23.12
C ALA A 215 -44.42 -7.05 -21.60
N THR A 216 -44.36 -8.19 -20.90
CA THR A 216 -44.73 -8.33 -19.47
C THR A 216 -43.61 -8.77 -18.55
N ALA A 217 -42.45 -9.14 -19.10
CA ALA A 217 -41.27 -9.48 -18.30
C ALA A 217 -40.78 -8.25 -17.50
N ARG A 218 -40.51 -8.44 -16.21
CA ARG A 218 -40.11 -7.38 -15.26
C ARG A 218 -38.84 -7.75 -14.50
N PRO A 219 -37.71 -7.97 -15.21
CA PRO A 219 -36.51 -8.55 -14.63
C PRO A 219 -35.89 -7.68 -13.52
N LEU A 220 -35.77 -6.37 -13.70
CA LEU A 220 -35.21 -5.49 -12.68
C LEU A 220 -36.26 -5.18 -11.61
N SER A 221 -37.51 -4.89 -12.00
CA SER A 221 -38.56 -4.57 -11.03
C SER A 221 -38.83 -5.70 -10.03
N ALA A 222 -38.67 -6.96 -10.42
CA ALA A 222 -38.84 -8.10 -9.52
C ALA A 222 -37.76 -8.19 -8.43
N LEU A 223 -36.56 -7.64 -8.69
CA LEU A 223 -35.43 -7.66 -7.77
C LEU A 223 -35.46 -6.50 -6.77
N LEU A 224 -36.30 -5.48 -6.99
CA LEU A 224 -36.34 -4.27 -6.18
C LEU A 224 -37.33 -4.42 -5.02
N GLY A 225 -36.79 -4.67 -3.82
CA GLY A 225 -37.52 -4.54 -2.56
C GLY A 225 -37.62 -3.09 -2.10
N GLN A 226 -38.58 -2.80 -1.22
CA GLN A 226 -38.71 -1.47 -0.60
C GLN A 226 -37.61 -1.25 0.45
N GLY A 227 -36.91 -0.11 0.37
CA GLY A 227 -35.89 0.31 1.35
C GLY A 227 -36.46 0.98 2.61
N ARG A 228 -35.55 1.48 3.45
CA ARG A 228 -35.85 2.16 4.72
C ARG A 228 -36.30 3.60 4.50
N ILE A 229 -35.82 4.23 3.43
CA ILE A 229 -36.22 5.57 3.00
C ILE A 229 -36.83 5.56 1.58
N LEU A 230 -37.57 6.62 1.24
CA LEU A 230 -37.97 6.85 -0.14
C LEU A 230 -36.72 7.05 -1.01
N GLY A 231 -36.74 6.47 -2.22
CA GLY A 231 -35.59 6.43 -3.12
C GLY A 231 -34.52 5.39 -2.80
N GLU A 232 -34.66 4.60 -1.73
CA GLU A 232 -33.83 3.42 -1.44
C GLU A 232 -34.60 2.15 -1.83
N TYR A 233 -33.95 1.28 -2.58
CA TYR A 233 -34.47 -0.03 -2.98
C TYR A 233 -33.49 -1.12 -2.54
N LEU A 234 -34.00 -2.27 -2.12
CA LEU A 234 -33.18 -3.38 -1.62
C LEU A 234 -33.10 -4.48 -2.68
N VAL A 235 -31.89 -4.82 -3.10
CA VAL A 235 -31.64 -5.90 -4.05
C VAL A 235 -31.01 -7.09 -3.33
N PRO A 236 -31.47 -8.33 -3.53
CA PRO A 236 -30.82 -9.51 -2.95
C PRO A 236 -29.33 -9.54 -3.30
N GLN A 237 -28.47 -9.88 -2.33
CA GLN A 237 -27.02 -9.89 -2.53
C GLN A 237 -26.58 -10.83 -3.67
N GLU A 238 -27.29 -11.95 -3.85
CA GLU A 238 -27.01 -12.93 -4.91
C GLU A 238 -27.26 -12.35 -6.31
N ASP A 239 -28.26 -11.47 -6.44
CA ASP A 239 -28.68 -10.88 -7.72
C ASP A 239 -28.03 -9.52 -8.01
N GLN A 240 -27.33 -8.94 -7.03
CA GLN A 240 -26.69 -7.62 -7.15
C GLN A 240 -25.71 -7.50 -8.33
N PRO A 241 -24.82 -8.49 -8.60
CA PRO A 241 -23.90 -8.39 -9.74
C PRO A 241 -24.63 -8.38 -11.08
N THR A 242 -25.70 -9.16 -11.19
CA THR A 242 -26.56 -9.23 -12.38
C THR A 242 -27.30 -7.92 -12.60
N ALA A 243 -27.92 -7.39 -11.54
CA ALA A 243 -28.59 -6.10 -11.58
C ALA A 243 -27.62 -4.95 -11.93
N ALA A 244 -26.40 -4.96 -11.38
CA ALA A 244 -25.37 -3.98 -11.70
C ALA A 244 -24.98 -4.02 -13.19
N ALA A 245 -24.78 -5.21 -13.75
CA ALA A 245 -24.48 -5.38 -15.17
C ALA A 245 -25.61 -4.85 -16.07
N TRP A 246 -26.87 -5.08 -15.71
CA TRP A 246 -28.02 -4.55 -16.46
C TRP A 246 -28.10 -3.03 -16.41
N LEU A 247 -27.81 -2.41 -15.27
CA LEU A 247 -27.81 -0.95 -15.12
C LEU A 247 -26.68 -0.26 -15.91
N GLU A 248 -25.64 -0.99 -16.30
CA GLU A 248 -24.54 -0.48 -17.12
C GLU A 248 -24.82 -0.52 -18.63
N LEU A 249 -25.85 -1.24 -19.07
CA LEU A 249 -26.25 -1.34 -20.46
C LEU A 249 -26.63 0.03 -21.06
N GLU A 250 -26.28 0.26 -22.32
CA GLU A 250 -26.49 1.54 -23.00
C GLU A 250 -27.98 1.88 -23.10
N GLY A 251 -28.82 0.93 -23.51
CA GLY A 251 -30.27 1.13 -23.59
C GLY A 251 -30.94 1.38 -22.24
N VAL A 252 -30.38 0.84 -21.14
CA VAL A 252 -30.89 1.09 -19.78
C VAL A 252 -30.51 2.49 -19.31
N ARG A 253 -29.29 2.94 -19.60
CA ARG A 253 -28.85 4.31 -19.32
C ARG A 253 -29.67 5.36 -20.08
N GLU A 254 -30.07 5.06 -21.32
CA GLU A 254 -30.96 5.93 -22.10
C GLU A 254 -32.41 5.93 -21.59
N ALA A 255 -32.87 4.82 -21.01
CA ALA A 255 -34.22 4.70 -20.46
C ALA A 255 -34.40 5.47 -19.15
N LEU A 256 -33.32 5.70 -18.39
CA LEU A 256 -33.34 6.46 -17.14
C LEU A 256 -33.81 7.91 -17.34
N PRO A 257 -34.64 8.45 -16.43
CA PRO A 257 -35.02 9.86 -16.47
C PRO A 257 -33.80 10.78 -16.43
N ARG A 258 -33.85 11.88 -17.19
CA ARG A 258 -32.78 12.88 -17.19
C ARG A 258 -32.70 13.54 -15.82
N GLY A 259 -31.49 13.61 -15.25
CA GLY A 259 -31.27 14.24 -13.95
C GLY A 259 -31.30 13.27 -12.77
N LEU A 260 -31.42 11.95 -13.01
CA LEU A 260 -31.29 10.93 -11.99
C LEU A 260 -30.05 10.07 -12.24
N THR A 261 -29.41 9.62 -11.15
CA THR A 261 -28.36 8.62 -11.15
C THR A 261 -28.65 7.54 -10.11
N LEU A 262 -28.21 6.32 -10.40
CA LEU A 262 -28.35 5.18 -9.49
C LEU A 262 -27.00 4.87 -8.86
N HIS A 263 -26.97 4.74 -7.55
CA HIS A 263 -25.74 4.44 -6.82
C HIS A 263 -25.97 3.32 -5.81
N TRP A 264 -25.07 2.34 -5.79
CA TRP A 264 -25.10 1.26 -4.82
C TRP A 264 -24.57 1.73 -3.47
N GLY A 265 -25.17 1.27 -2.37
CA GLY A 265 -24.62 1.48 -1.03
C GLY A 265 -23.54 0.46 -0.66
N VAL A 266 -22.69 0.85 0.28
CA VAL A 266 -21.63 -0.03 0.82
C VAL A 266 -22.13 -0.96 1.93
N GLU A 267 -23.25 -0.63 2.58
CA GLU A 267 -23.82 -1.41 3.68
C GLU A 267 -24.57 -2.64 3.15
N GLN A 268 -24.36 -3.80 3.78
CA GLN A 268 -25.21 -4.97 3.59
C GLN A 268 -26.31 -4.95 4.66
N VAL A 269 -27.57 -4.95 4.23
CA VAL A 269 -28.73 -4.88 5.11
C VAL A 269 -29.28 -6.30 5.28
N GLY A 270 -29.23 -6.81 6.50
CA GLY A 270 -29.93 -8.05 6.85
C GLY A 270 -31.43 -7.79 7.00
N ALA A 271 -32.26 -8.46 6.20
CA ALA A 271 -33.72 -8.41 6.33
C ALA A 271 -34.31 -9.83 6.28
N GLY A 272 -34.89 -10.28 7.39
CA GLY A 272 -35.40 -11.66 7.50
C GLY A 272 -34.27 -12.69 7.42
N ALA A 273 -34.34 -13.61 6.45
CA ALA A 273 -33.34 -14.66 6.21
C ALA A 273 -32.32 -14.30 5.11
N GLY A 274 -32.46 -13.13 4.45
CA GLY A 274 -31.62 -12.72 3.31
C GLY A 274 -30.73 -11.52 3.62
N SER A 275 -29.65 -11.40 2.85
CA SER A 275 -28.76 -10.23 2.81
C SER A 275 -29.08 -9.41 1.57
N TYR A 276 -29.23 -8.09 1.73
CA TYR A 276 -29.60 -7.17 0.66
C TYR A 276 -28.57 -6.05 0.52
N VAL A 277 -28.42 -5.55 -0.69
CA VAL A 277 -27.60 -4.37 -1.01
C VAL A 277 -28.54 -3.24 -1.41
N PRO A 278 -28.45 -2.06 -0.77
CA PRO A 278 -29.30 -0.93 -1.09
C PRO A 278 -28.85 -0.25 -2.39
N LEU A 279 -29.83 0.11 -3.21
CA LEU A 279 -29.72 0.91 -4.42
C LEU A 279 -30.42 2.24 -4.17
N TYR A 280 -29.69 3.34 -4.29
CA TYR A 280 -30.20 4.69 -4.08
C TYR A 280 -30.44 5.40 -5.40
N VAL A 281 -31.59 6.05 -5.52
CA VAL A 281 -31.91 6.98 -6.61
C VAL A 281 -31.54 8.39 -6.16
N LEU A 282 -30.55 8.96 -6.83
CA LEU A 282 -30.00 10.26 -6.49
C LEU A 282 -30.24 11.28 -7.61
N GLU A 283 -30.26 12.56 -7.28
CA GLU A 283 -30.13 13.62 -8.27
C GLU A 283 -28.75 13.57 -8.93
N ALA A 284 -28.72 13.75 -10.25
CA ALA A 284 -27.49 13.73 -11.02
C ALA A 284 -26.57 14.91 -10.68
N GLU A 285 -27.13 16.08 -10.35
CA GLU A 285 -26.36 17.26 -9.96
C GLU A 285 -26.00 17.20 -8.46
N PRO A 286 -24.70 17.15 -8.10
CA PRO A 286 -24.31 17.17 -6.70
C PRO A 286 -24.51 18.56 -6.07
N LEU A 287 -24.93 18.59 -4.81
CA LEU A 287 -25.02 19.79 -3.97
C LEU A 287 -23.65 20.46 -3.83
N ILE A 288 -22.67 19.67 -3.40
CA ILE A 288 -21.26 20.05 -3.27
C ILE A 288 -20.40 18.83 -3.52
N THR A 289 -19.15 19.08 -3.89
CA THR A 289 -18.11 18.10 -4.19
C THR A 289 -16.96 18.24 -3.18
N GLY A 290 -16.11 17.21 -3.10
CA GLY A 290 -14.98 17.18 -2.16
C GLY A 290 -14.01 18.37 -2.27
N ASP A 291 -13.84 18.96 -3.46
CA ASP A 291 -13.02 20.17 -3.68
C ASP A 291 -13.53 21.42 -2.93
N MET A 292 -14.80 21.39 -2.49
CA MET A 292 -15.42 22.47 -1.73
C MET A 292 -15.28 22.29 -0.22
N LEU A 293 -14.68 21.19 0.23
CA LEU A 293 -14.30 20.94 1.62
C LEU A 293 -12.96 21.64 1.93
N GLN A 294 -12.88 22.21 3.12
CA GLN A 294 -11.68 22.86 3.62
C GLN A 294 -10.88 21.94 4.54
N ASP A 295 -11.57 21.21 5.41
CA ASP A 295 -10.96 20.32 6.40
C ASP A 295 -11.99 19.28 6.87
N ALA A 296 -11.50 18.15 7.39
CA ALA A 296 -12.28 17.15 8.10
C ALA A 296 -11.69 16.94 9.49
N GLY A 297 -12.50 17.19 10.51
CA GLY A 297 -12.12 16.95 11.89
C GLY A 297 -12.00 15.46 12.20
N PRO A 298 -11.40 15.10 13.34
CA PRO A 298 -11.24 13.71 13.73
C PRO A 298 -12.61 13.03 13.89
N ALA A 299 -12.68 11.77 13.46
CA ALA A 299 -13.86 10.94 13.70
C ALA A 299 -14.16 10.88 15.20
N ASN A 300 -15.44 10.98 15.54
CA ASN A 300 -15.92 10.87 16.92
C ASN A 300 -17.16 9.99 16.97
N ARG A 301 -17.73 9.77 18.16
CA ARG A 301 -19.01 9.09 18.33
C ARG A 301 -20.06 10.08 18.80
N ASP A 302 -21.26 9.99 18.24
CA ASP A 302 -22.41 10.71 18.76
C ASP A 302 -22.68 10.27 20.21
N PRO A 303 -22.70 11.20 21.19
CA PRO A 303 -23.01 10.89 22.59
C PRO A 303 -24.37 10.21 22.82
N THR A 304 -25.32 10.37 21.91
CA THR A 304 -26.70 9.91 22.07
C THR A 304 -26.89 8.50 21.51
N PHE A 305 -26.45 8.29 20.27
CA PHE A 305 -26.70 7.04 19.53
C PHE A 305 -25.45 6.16 19.40
N ASN A 306 -24.31 6.63 19.91
CA ASN A 306 -23.00 5.94 19.83
C ASN A 306 -22.54 5.63 18.39
N GLN A 307 -23.10 6.35 17.41
CA GLN A 307 -22.82 6.20 15.99
C GLN A 307 -21.52 6.97 15.63
N PRO A 308 -20.66 6.42 14.74
CA PRO A 308 -19.50 7.16 14.26
C PRO A 308 -19.92 8.38 13.44
N ILE A 309 -19.29 9.52 13.71
CA ILE A 309 -19.52 10.79 13.01
C ILE A 309 -18.19 11.39 12.55
N VAL A 310 -18.22 12.05 11.39
CA VAL A 310 -17.07 12.77 10.83
C VAL A 310 -17.44 14.24 10.62
N PRO A 311 -16.96 15.16 11.48
CA PRO A 311 -17.20 16.58 11.30
C PRO A 311 -16.36 17.12 10.13
N PHE A 312 -16.92 18.03 9.34
CA PHE A 312 -16.19 18.68 8.25
C PHE A 312 -16.47 20.18 8.18
N GLU A 313 -15.50 20.92 7.62
CA GLU A 313 -15.62 22.32 7.31
C GLU A 313 -15.64 22.54 5.80
N THR A 314 -16.53 23.39 5.31
CA THR A 314 -16.55 23.79 3.91
C THR A 314 -15.73 25.06 3.68
N THR A 315 -15.20 25.20 2.47
CA THR A 315 -14.57 26.45 2.02
C THR A 315 -15.58 27.60 1.98
N ARG A 316 -15.09 28.85 1.93
CA ARG A 316 -15.96 30.04 1.78
C ARG A 316 -16.86 29.97 0.53
N ARG A 317 -16.41 29.33 -0.54
CA ARG A 317 -17.21 29.09 -1.75
C ARG A 317 -18.24 27.99 -1.50
N GLY A 318 -17.78 26.85 -0.95
CA GLY A 318 -18.61 25.71 -0.59
C GLY A 318 -19.78 26.07 0.32
N SER A 319 -19.54 26.82 1.40
CA SER A 319 -20.59 27.25 2.35
C SER A 319 -21.77 27.92 1.65
N ARG A 320 -21.54 28.80 0.67
CA ARG A 320 -22.64 29.51 -0.03
C ARG A 320 -23.43 28.61 -0.99
N VAL A 321 -22.77 27.60 -1.55
CA VAL A 321 -23.43 26.62 -2.43
C VAL A 321 -24.24 25.66 -1.54
N PHE A 322 -23.62 25.17 -0.48
CA PHE A 322 -24.23 24.25 0.48
C PHE A 322 -25.41 24.87 1.23
N GLU A 323 -25.32 26.14 1.65
CA GLU A 323 -26.45 26.88 2.25
C GLU A 323 -27.64 26.96 1.30
N ARG A 324 -27.41 27.29 0.03
CA ARG A 324 -28.50 27.42 -0.97
C ARG A 324 -29.08 26.06 -1.38
N GLY A 325 -28.25 25.02 -1.40
CA GLY A 325 -28.68 23.65 -1.64
C GLY A 325 -29.55 23.13 -0.49
N THR A 326 -29.00 23.13 0.73
CA THR A 326 -29.71 22.65 1.92
C THR A 326 -30.95 23.47 2.27
N ALA A 327 -30.98 24.79 1.99
CA ALA A 327 -32.17 25.61 2.21
C ALA A 327 -33.37 25.25 1.32
N ARG A 328 -33.13 24.66 0.15
CA ARG A 328 -34.20 24.21 -0.77
C ARG A 328 -34.71 22.81 -0.43
N ASN A 329 -33.86 22.00 0.18
CA ASN A 329 -34.06 20.56 0.35
C ASN A 329 -34.21 20.18 1.85
N ILE A 330 -34.82 21.07 2.64
CA ILE A 330 -35.05 20.80 4.08
C ILE A 330 -36.07 19.67 4.23
N GLY A 331 -35.70 18.64 4.98
CA GLY A 331 -36.50 17.44 5.20
C GLY A 331 -36.18 16.30 4.23
N GLU A 332 -35.39 16.55 3.19
CA GLU A 332 -34.94 15.52 2.25
C GLU A 332 -33.69 14.79 2.76
N ASN A 333 -33.45 13.62 2.18
CA ASN A 333 -32.27 12.81 2.48
C ASN A 333 -31.12 13.23 1.56
N MET A 334 -29.95 13.46 2.14
CA MET A 334 -28.72 13.75 1.43
C MET A 334 -27.80 12.54 1.53
N ALA A 335 -27.49 11.93 0.40
CA ALA A 335 -26.51 10.86 0.28
C ALA A 335 -25.09 11.43 0.18
N ILE A 336 -24.16 10.72 0.79
CA ILE A 336 -22.73 10.97 0.72
C ILE A 336 -22.14 9.86 -0.13
N VAL A 337 -21.74 10.24 -1.35
CA VAL A 337 -21.21 9.34 -2.36
C VAL A 337 -19.69 9.46 -2.37
N LEU A 338 -19.00 8.33 -2.33
CA LEU A 338 -17.56 8.24 -2.47
C LEU A 338 -17.27 7.19 -3.54
N ASP A 339 -16.56 7.59 -4.60
CA ASP A 339 -16.21 6.72 -5.73
C ASP A 339 -17.42 5.95 -6.29
N ASP A 340 -18.49 6.70 -6.61
CA ASP A 340 -19.79 6.22 -7.12
C ASP A 340 -20.59 5.29 -6.19
N ARG A 341 -20.17 5.12 -4.93
CA ARG A 341 -20.90 4.33 -3.93
C ARG A 341 -21.41 5.18 -2.78
N VAL A 342 -22.64 4.92 -2.33
CA VAL A 342 -23.25 5.61 -1.18
C VAL A 342 -22.66 5.05 0.11
N GLN A 343 -21.93 5.91 0.83
CA GLN A 343 -21.33 5.57 2.12
C GLN A 343 -22.36 5.67 3.26
N SER A 344 -23.14 6.75 3.23
CA SER A 344 -24.18 7.04 4.22
C SER A 344 -25.18 8.06 3.66
N TYR A 345 -26.28 8.26 4.37
CA TYR A 345 -27.24 9.32 4.09
C TYR A 345 -27.70 10.00 5.38
N ALA A 346 -28.08 11.27 5.29
CA ALA A 346 -28.57 12.04 6.42
C ALA A 346 -29.74 12.95 6.03
N VAL A 347 -30.68 13.14 6.96
CA VAL A 347 -31.81 14.06 6.75
C VAL A 347 -31.34 15.50 6.94
N ILE A 348 -31.63 16.38 5.99
CA ILE A 348 -31.35 17.82 6.11
C ILE A 348 -32.35 18.47 7.07
N ARG A 349 -31.99 18.61 8.35
CA ARG A 349 -32.88 19.19 9.39
C ARG A 349 -32.90 20.71 9.41
N SER A 350 -31.81 21.34 8.96
CA SER A 350 -31.63 22.78 8.98
C SER A 350 -30.66 23.19 7.87
N VAL A 351 -30.65 24.48 7.52
CA VAL A 351 -29.67 25.03 6.58
C VAL A 351 -28.25 24.80 7.12
N LEU A 352 -27.44 24.06 6.36
CA LEU A 352 -26.05 23.79 6.70
C LEU A 352 -25.16 24.81 6.02
N SER A 353 -24.15 25.29 6.75
CA SER A 353 -23.27 26.35 6.27
C SER A 353 -21.82 25.90 6.25
N ARG A 354 -20.99 26.49 7.12
CA ARG A 354 -19.56 26.26 7.14
C ARG A 354 -19.17 24.96 7.81
N ARG A 355 -19.90 24.55 8.84
CA ARG A 355 -19.64 23.34 9.63
C ARG A 355 -20.82 22.40 9.54
N ALA A 356 -20.53 21.14 9.29
CA ALA A 356 -21.50 20.06 9.26
C ALA A 356 -20.83 18.76 9.73
N GLN A 357 -21.63 17.73 9.91
CA GLN A 357 -21.14 16.41 10.30
C GLN A 357 -21.77 15.35 9.39
N ILE A 358 -20.96 14.36 9.03
CA ILE A 358 -21.39 13.15 8.37
C ILE A 358 -21.71 12.14 9.48
N GLU A 359 -22.92 11.59 9.47
CA GLU A 359 -23.33 10.50 10.33
C GLU A 359 -23.19 9.21 9.52
N LEU A 360 -22.30 8.31 9.94
CA LEU A 360 -22.15 7.03 9.25
C LEU A 360 -23.32 6.11 9.58
N THR A 361 -23.57 5.16 8.69
CA THR A 361 -24.70 4.24 8.79
C THR A 361 -24.64 3.38 10.07
N PRO A 362 -25.79 3.07 10.70
CA PRO A 362 -25.80 2.26 11.92
C PRO A 362 -25.11 0.91 11.73
N GLY A 363 -24.05 0.64 12.50
CA GLY A 363 -23.23 -0.57 12.37
C GLY A 363 -21.84 -0.33 11.79
N ALA A 364 -21.58 0.83 11.18
CA ALA A 364 -20.26 1.24 10.71
C ALA A 364 -19.23 1.20 11.84
N SER A 365 -18.01 0.77 11.52
CA SER A 365 -16.92 0.72 12.48
C SER A 365 -16.36 2.12 12.76
N PHE A 366 -15.79 2.32 13.95
CA PHE A 366 -15.08 3.58 14.24
C PHE A 366 -13.80 3.72 13.39
N GLN A 367 -13.28 2.62 12.85
CA GLN A 367 -12.15 2.61 11.95
C GLN A 367 -12.54 3.16 10.56
N GLU A 368 -13.67 2.74 10.00
CA GLU A 368 -14.21 3.30 8.75
C GLU A 368 -14.41 4.82 8.84
N ALA A 369 -14.91 5.33 9.96
CA ALA A 369 -15.05 6.77 10.17
C ALA A 369 -13.71 7.50 10.19
N GLN A 370 -12.66 6.89 10.76
CA GLN A 370 -11.30 7.45 10.75
C GLN A 370 -10.72 7.44 9.34
N GLU A 371 -10.90 6.36 8.59
CA GLU A 371 -10.47 6.24 7.19
C GLU A 371 -11.14 7.31 6.33
N LEU A 372 -12.47 7.46 6.46
CA LEU A 372 -13.20 8.51 5.76
C LEU A 372 -12.71 9.92 6.12
N ALA A 373 -12.47 10.20 7.41
CA ALA A 373 -11.96 11.49 7.86
C ALA A 373 -10.57 11.80 7.30
N LEU A 374 -9.68 10.79 7.25
CA LEU A 374 -8.33 10.90 6.69
C LEU A 374 -8.39 11.21 5.19
N VAL A 375 -9.19 10.43 4.47
CA VAL A 375 -9.39 10.59 3.03
C VAL A 375 -9.97 11.97 2.70
N LEU A 376 -10.92 12.43 3.50
CA LEU A 376 -11.53 13.75 3.36
C LEU A 376 -10.55 14.91 3.59
N ARG A 377 -9.68 14.78 4.58
CA ARG A 377 -8.69 15.81 4.93
C ARG A 377 -7.60 15.92 3.86
N ALA A 378 -7.15 14.79 3.35
CA ALA A 378 -6.07 14.74 2.38
C ALA A 378 -6.53 15.06 0.95
N GLY A 379 -7.82 14.88 0.65
CA GLY A 379 -8.45 15.22 -0.62
C GLY A 379 -8.47 14.08 -1.65
N ALA A 380 -9.24 14.31 -2.73
CA ALA A 380 -9.38 13.36 -3.82
C ALA A 380 -8.13 13.32 -4.72
N LEU A 381 -7.84 12.16 -5.31
CA LEU A 381 -6.85 12.04 -6.37
C LEU A 381 -7.37 12.76 -7.62
N PRO A 382 -6.52 13.53 -8.33
CA PRO A 382 -6.93 14.25 -9.52
C PRO A 382 -7.25 13.31 -10.69
N MET A 383 -6.68 12.10 -10.69
CA MET A 383 -6.85 11.06 -11.70
C MET A 383 -6.79 9.69 -11.01
N PRO A 384 -7.50 8.67 -11.55
CA PRO A 384 -7.33 7.29 -11.11
C PRO A 384 -5.90 6.81 -11.33
N ILE A 385 -5.43 5.93 -10.45
CA ILE A 385 -4.12 5.31 -10.54
C ILE A 385 -4.24 3.80 -10.51
N GLU A 386 -3.35 3.12 -11.23
CA GLU A 386 -3.23 1.67 -11.23
C GLU A 386 -1.96 1.24 -10.49
N VAL A 387 -2.06 0.14 -9.75
CA VAL A 387 -0.91 -0.48 -9.09
C VAL A 387 -0.16 -1.34 -10.10
N VAL A 388 1.06 -0.94 -10.44
CA VAL A 388 1.94 -1.65 -11.38
C VAL A 388 2.78 -2.72 -10.69
N GLU A 389 3.24 -2.42 -9.48
CA GLU A 389 4.05 -3.35 -8.68
C GLU A 389 3.69 -3.22 -7.20
N GLU A 390 3.55 -4.36 -6.53
CA GLU A 390 3.34 -4.44 -5.09
C GLU A 390 4.29 -5.47 -4.49
N ARG A 391 5.01 -5.07 -3.45
CA ARG A 391 5.85 -5.96 -2.66
C ARG A 391 5.70 -5.64 -1.18
N ASN A 392 5.24 -6.64 -0.43
CA ASN A 392 5.11 -6.56 1.02
C ASN A 392 6.19 -7.43 1.65
N VAL A 393 6.92 -6.87 2.61
CA VAL A 393 7.95 -7.57 3.39
C VAL A 393 7.56 -7.53 4.85
N SER A 394 7.49 -8.68 5.52
CA SER A 394 7.18 -8.71 6.95
C SER A 394 8.38 -8.29 7.81
N ALA A 395 8.11 -7.57 8.90
CA ALA A 395 9.14 -7.13 9.85
C ALA A 395 9.96 -8.31 10.43
N SER A 396 9.33 -9.48 10.61
CA SER A 396 10.02 -10.68 11.10
C SER A 396 11.10 -11.18 10.14
N LEU A 397 10.87 -11.08 8.83
CA LEU A 397 11.85 -11.51 7.82
C LEU A 397 13.09 -10.60 7.83
N GLY A 398 12.87 -9.30 8.07
CA GLY A 398 13.92 -8.31 8.25
C GLY A 398 14.75 -8.56 9.51
N GLU A 399 14.11 -8.78 10.66
CA GLU A 399 14.81 -9.03 11.93
C GLU A 399 15.72 -10.26 11.86
N ASP A 400 15.23 -11.36 11.29
CA ASP A 400 16.01 -12.58 11.12
C ASP A 400 17.22 -12.34 10.21
N SER A 401 17.03 -11.56 9.15
CA SER A 401 18.11 -11.23 8.22
C SER A 401 19.15 -10.30 8.83
N ILE A 402 18.75 -9.34 9.67
CA ILE A 402 19.66 -8.51 10.48
C ILE A 402 20.47 -9.40 11.43
N ARG A 403 19.82 -10.34 12.12
CA ARG A 403 20.46 -11.22 13.10
C ARG A 403 21.52 -12.11 12.45
N GLN A 404 21.18 -12.71 11.31
CA GLN A 404 22.10 -13.53 10.52
C GLN A 404 23.24 -12.68 9.93
N GLY A 405 22.91 -11.51 9.37
CA GLY A 405 23.89 -10.55 8.84
C GLY A 405 24.90 -10.09 9.88
N ARG A 406 24.44 -9.73 11.10
CA ARG A 406 25.31 -9.39 12.23
C ARG A 406 26.26 -10.53 12.60
N THR A 407 25.76 -11.75 12.62
CA THR A 407 26.57 -12.94 12.97
C THR A 407 27.63 -13.20 11.90
N ALA A 408 27.26 -13.19 10.62
CA ALA A 408 28.19 -13.32 9.50
C ALA A 408 29.26 -12.22 9.49
N PHE A 409 28.85 -10.97 9.76
CA PHE A 409 29.74 -9.82 9.86
C PHE A 409 30.80 -9.99 10.96
N ILE A 410 30.39 -10.38 12.17
CA ILE A 410 31.32 -10.59 13.30
C ILE A 410 32.31 -11.71 12.99
N ILE A 411 31.81 -12.85 12.49
CA ILE A 411 32.67 -14.00 12.13
C ILE A 411 33.68 -13.59 11.05
N GLY A 412 33.22 -12.89 10.01
CA GLY A 412 34.08 -12.41 8.92
C GLY A 412 35.18 -11.47 9.39
N ILE A 413 34.83 -10.45 10.18
CA ILE A 413 35.82 -9.50 10.73
C ILE A 413 36.83 -10.21 11.61
N VAL A 414 36.37 -11.07 12.53
CA VAL A 414 37.28 -11.80 13.43
C VAL A 414 38.23 -12.70 12.63
N GLY A 415 37.72 -13.43 11.64
CA GLY A 415 38.53 -14.27 10.76
C GLY A 415 39.61 -13.47 10.01
N VAL A 416 39.24 -12.33 9.43
CA VAL A 416 40.17 -11.43 8.74
C VAL A 416 41.23 -10.88 9.69
N ILE A 417 40.85 -10.40 10.87
CA ILE A 417 41.78 -9.88 11.89
C ILE A 417 42.79 -10.97 12.30
N ILE A 418 42.34 -12.19 12.53
CA ILE A 418 43.20 -13.32 12.89
C ILE A 418 44.23 -13.59 11.79
N VAL A 419 43.79 -13.70 10.53
CA VAL A 419 44.69 -13.95 9.39
C VAL A 419 45.72 -12.82 9.25
N MET A 420 45.30 -11.56 9.38
CA MET A 420 46.18 -10.39 9.30
C MET A 420 47.24 -10.41 10.41
N MET A 421 46.85 -10.70 11.64
CA MET A 421 47.78 -10.75 12.77
C MET A 421 48.78 -11.91 12.65
N ILE A 422 48.34 -13.07 12.20
CA ILE A 422 49.21 -14.25 12.05
C ILE A 422 50.20 -14.06 10.89
N TYR A 423 49.71 -13.68 9.71
CA TYR A 423 50.51 -13.65 8.49
C TYR A 423 51.43 -12.41 8.39
N TYR A 424 50.97 -11.24 8.85
CA TYR A 424 51.71 -9.96 8.74
C TYR A 424 52.26 -9.42 10.07
N ARG A 425 52.09 -10.17 11.18
CA ARG A 425 52.65 -9.86 12.51
C ARG A 425 52.41 -8.39 12.92
N THR A 426 53.46 -7.56 12.98
CA THR A 426 53.33 -6.16 13.41
C THR A 426 52.63 -5.28 12.38
N ALA A 427 52.82 -5.54 11.09
CA ALA A 427 52.08 -4.85 10.04
C ALA A 427 50.60 -5.23 10.06
N GLY A 428 50.29 -6.48 10.42
CA GLY A 428 48.93 -6.94 10.67
C GLY A 428 48.22 -6.10 11.73
N ILE A 429 48.87 -5.81 12.86
CA ILE A 429 48.29 -4.95 13.92
C ILE A 429 48.00 -3.53 13.39
N LEU A 430 48.90 -2.96 12.59
CA LEU A 430 48.69 -1.64 11.98
C LEU A 430 47.51 -1.67 10.98
N ALA A 431 47.37 -2.73 10.19
CA ALA A 431 46.23 -2.93 9.30
C ALA A 431 44.91 -3.06 10.07
N VAL A 432 44.89 -3.77 11.18
CA VAL A 432 43.69 -3.89 12.03
C VAL A 432 43.27 -2.51 12.57
N GLY A 433 44.23 -1.67 12.99
CA GLY A 433 43.94 -0.29 13.39
C GLY A 433 43.36 0.56 12.26
N ALA A 434 43.89 0.42 11.05
CA ALA A 434 43.36 1.08 9.85
C ALA A 434 41.96 0.55 9.48
N LEU A 435 41.71 -0.75 9.65
CA LEU A 435 40.41 -1.38 9.40
C LEU A 435 39.34 -0.87 10.36
N LEU A 436 39.66 -0.72 11.66
CA LEU A 436 38.73 -0.12 12.62
C LEU A 436 38.36 1.32 12.25
N THR A 437 39.36 2.10 11.84
CA THR A 437 39.16 3.48 11.37
C THR A 437 38.28 3.51 10.11
N TYR A 438 38.50 2.56 9.20
CA TYR A 438 37.69 2.37 8.00
C TYR A 438 36.22 2.09 8.31
N VAL A 439 35.93 1.18 9.25
CA VAL A 439 34.54 0.86 9.64
C VAL A 439 33.83 2.12 10.15
N VAL A 440 34.51 2.95 10.96
CA VAL A 440 33.94 4.22 11.44
C VAL A 440 33.67 5.20 10.30
N PHE A 441 34.58 5.33 9.33
CA PHE A 441 34.35 6.20 8.17
C PHE A 441 33.21 5.73 7.28
N MET A 442 33.09 4.42 7.08
CA MET A 442 32.03 3.86 6.27
C MET A 442 30.66 4.03 6.95
N LEU A 443 30.54 3.70 8.25
CA LEU A 443 29.29 3.90 9.00
C LEU A 443 28.93 5.38 9.14
N GLY A 444 29.91 6.23 9.47
CA GLY A 444 29.68 7.68 9.58
C GLY A 444 29.37 8.34 8.24
N GLY A 445 29.89 7.80 7.12
CA GLY A 445 29.56 8.24 5.77
C GLY A 445 28.13 7.87 5.38
N LEU A 446 27.65 6.68 5.75
CA LEU A 446 26.25 6.28 5.57
C LEU A 446 25.31 7.19 6.37
N ALA A 447 25.60 7.37 7.66
CA ALA A 447 24.79 8.23 8.53
C ALA A 447 24.80 9.69 8.07
N GLY A 448 25.97 10.23 7.71
CA GLY A 448 26.12 11.63 7.28
C GLY A 448 25.49 11.95 5.92
N LEU A 449 25.23 10.95 5.08
CA LEU A 449 24.50 11.10 3.82
C LEU A 449 23.03 10.67 3.94
N GLU A 450 22.57 10.34 5.15
CA GLU A 450 21.23 9.80 5.41
C GLU A 450 20.88 8.61 4.50
N ALA A 451 21.88 7.80 4.14
CA ALA A 451 21.72 6.69 3.22
C ALA A 451 20.99 5.50 3.88
N THR A 452 20.06 4.90 3.15
CA THR A 452 19.31 3.72 3.60
C THR A 452 20.16 2.45 3.51
N LEU A 453 20.33 1.76 4.64
CA LEU A 453 20.99 0.47 4.72
C LEU A 453 19.98 -0.65 4.41
N THR A 454 20.18 -1.37 3.31
CA THR A 454 19.29 -2.47 2.85
C THR A 454 19.94 -3.84 3.10
N LEU A 455 19.23 -4.94 2.86
CA LEU A 455 19.82 -6.28 2.95
C LEU A 455 21.01 -6.47 1.99
N PRO A 456 20.85 -6.18 0.68
CA PRO A 456 21.99 -6.07 -0.22
C PRO A 456 23.05 -5.09 0.31
N GLY A 457 22.65 -3.95 0.88
CA GLY A 457 23.54 -2.99 1.52
C GLY A 457 24.48 -3.62 2.57
N ILE A 458 23.97 -4.48 3.44
CA ILE A 458 24.79 -5.23 4.41
C ILE A 458 25.80 -6.14 3.70
N ALA A 459 25.40 -6.80 2.60
CA ALA A 459 26.33 -7.60 1.80
C ALA A 459 27.42 -6.73 1.14
N GLY A 460 27.06 -5.54 0.64
CA GLY A 460 28.03 -4.55 0.13
C GLY A 460 29.01 -4.07 1.18
N LEU A 461 28.53 -3.93 2.41
CA LEU A 461 29.32 -3.58 3.58
C LEU A 461 30.36 -4.69 3.90
N ILE A 462 29.93 -5.95 3.92
CA ILE A 462 30.80 -7.13 4.11
C ILE A 462 31.83 -7.24 2.97
N LEU A 463 31.41 -7.06 1.72
CA LEU A 463 32.28 -7.08 0.55
C LEU A 463 33.35 -5.98 0.63
N SER A 464 32.94 -4.77 1.02
CA SER A 464 33.83 -3.61 1.12
C SER A 464 34.89 -3.79 2.21
N ILE A 465 34.59 -4.49 3.29
CA ILE A 465 35.60 -4.88 4.31
C ILE A 465 36.67 -5.79 3.71
N GLY A 466 36.26 -6.79 2.90
CA GLY A 466 37.21 -7.66 2.20
C GLY A 466 38.15 -6.88 1.29
N MET A 467 37.60 -5.93 0.51
CA MET A 467 38.39 -5.05 -0.37
C MET A 467 39.28 -4.07 0.42
N ALA A 468 38.84 -3.56 1.56
CA ALA A 468 39.64 -2.70 2.43
C ALA A 468 40.89 -3.42 2.96
N VAL A 469 40.78 -4.72 3.16
CA VAL A 469 41.90 -5.57 3.60
C VAL A 469 42.82 -5.90 2.42
N ASP A 470 42.26 -6.18 1.25
CA ASP A 470 43.02 -6.46 0.02
C ASP A 470 44.00 -5.33 -0.34
N ALA A 471 43.57 -4.07 -0.24
CA ALA A 471 44.44 -2.92 -0.46
C ALA A 471 45.64 -2.90 0.50
N ASN A 472 45.45 -3.30 1.77
CA ASN A 472 46.54 -3.38 2.74
C ASN A 472 47.49 -4.55 2.43
N VAL A 473 46.95 -5.70 1.99
CA VAL A 473 47.75 -6.87 1.56
C VAL A 473 48.68 -6.51 0.42
N LEU A 474 48.16 -5.86 -0.62
CA LEU A 474 48.96 -5.47 -1.79
C LEU A 474 50.11 -4.53 -1.41
N ILE A 475 49.85 -3.57 -0.52
CA ILE A 475 50.88 -2.68 0.01
C ILE A 475 51.95 -3.49 0.75
N PHE A 476 51.56 -4.43 1.60
CA PHE A 476 52.49 -5.18 2.43
C PHE A 476 53.37 -6.11 1.61
N GLU A 477 52.81 -6.79 0.61
CA GLU A 477 53.59 -7.61 -0.30
C GLU A 477 54.55 -6.75 -1.12
N ARG A 478 54.11 -5.59 -1.62
CA ARG A 478 55.02 -4.67 -2.32
C ARG A 478 56.14 -4.14 -1.41
N VAL A 479 55.87 -3.91 -0.13
CA VAL A 479 56.90 -3.57 0.86
C VAL A 479 57.84 -4.74 1.11
N ARG A 480 57.35 -5.98 1.19
CA ARG A 480 58.19 -7.20 1.32
C ARG A 480 59.13 -7.36 0.14
N GLU A 481 58.63 -7.18 -1.08
CA GLU A 481 59.43 -7.23 -2.30
C GLU A 481 60.58 -6.22 -2.26
N GLU A 482 60.30 -4.99 -1.82
CA GLU A 482 61.29 -3.92 -1.74
C GLU A 482 62.30 -4.12 -0.61
N LEU A 483 61.90 -4.74 0.50
CA LEU A 483 62.79 -5.18 1.58
C LEU A 483 63.69 -6.34 1.10
N ALA A 484 63.15 -7.30 0.36
CA ALA A 484 63.89 -8.41 -0.21
C ALA A 484 64.91 -7.94 -1.27
N ALA A 485 64.61 -6.85 -1.97
CA ALA A 485 65.54 -6.15 -2.85
C ALA A 485 66.66 -5.39 -2.11
N GLY A 486 66.69 -5.44 -0.77
CA GLY A 486 67.74 -4.87 0.07
C GLY A 486 67.58 -3.39 0.43
N LYS A 487 66.41 -2.78 0.17
CA LYS A 487 66.14 -1.39 0.57
C LYS A 487 66.01 -1.29 2.09
N THR A 488 66.40 -0.14 2.64
CA THR A 488 66.19 0.13 4.08
C THR A 488 64.69 0.17 4.41
N PRO A 489 64.26 -0.21 5.63
CA PRO A 489 62.85 -0.22 6.02
C PRO A 489 62.02 0.99 5.63
N ARG A 490 62.57 2.20 5.82
CA ARG A 490 61.87 3.44 5.51
C ARG A 490 61.72 3.65 4.00
N THR A 491 62.78 3.40 3.24
CA THR A 491 62.76 3.52 1.78
C THR A 491 61.89 2.43 1.14
N ALA A 492 61.90 1.22 1.69
CA ALA A 492 61.07 0.11 1.24
C ALA A 492 59.59 0.40 1.43
N VAL A 493 59.20 0.97 2.58
CA VAL A 493 57.83 1.43 2.82
C VAL A 493 57.43 2.51 1.82
N ASP A 494 58.21 3.57 1.67
CA ASP A 494 57.86 4.65 0.73
C ASP A 494 57.77 4.16 -0.74
N ALA A 495 58.68 3.26 -1.16
CA ALA A 495 58.64 2.64 -2.49
C ALA A 495 57.44 1.70 -2.65
N GLY A 496 57.14 0.88 -1.64
CA GLY A 496 56.03 -0.06 -1.64
C GLY A 496 54.68 0.64 -1.80
N PHE A 497 54.44 1.70 -1.01
CA PHE A 497 53.23 2.53 -1.15
C PHE A 497 53.15 3.21 -2.51
N GLY A 498 54.26 3.71 -3.06
CA GLY A 498 54.28 4.34 -4.38
C GLY A 498 53.93 3.36 -5.51
N ASN A 499 54.48 2.15 -5.46
CA ASN A 499 54.28 1.13 -6.48
C ASN A 499 52.91 0.44 -6.38
N ALA A 500 52.36 0.28 -5.17
CA ALA A 500 51.03 -0.30 -4.99
C ALA A 500 49.90 0.65 -5.38
N LEU A 501 50.14 1.97 -5.37
CA LEU A 501 49.11 2.99 -5.54
C LEU A 501 48.38 2.89 -6.90
N SER A 502 49.07 2.60 -8.00
CA SER A 502 48.41 2.50 -9.31
C SER A 502 47.43 1.33 -9.37
N ALA A 503 47.82 0.17 -8.83
CA ALA A 503 46.96 -1.02 -8.80
C ALA A 503 45.76 -0.84 -7.86
N ILE A 504 45.95 -0.18 -6.71
CA ILE A 504 44.85 0.13 -5.78
C ILE A 504 43.87 1.12 -6.40
N ILE A 505 44.35 2.15 -7.10
CA ILE A 505 43.48 3.09 -7.81
C ILE A 505 42.69 2.36 -8.89
N ASP A 506 43.32 1.50 -9.69
CA ASP A 506 42.68 0.80 -10.79
C ASP A 506 41.56 -0.15 -10.31
N ALA A 507 41.84 -0.98 -9.31
CA ALA A 507 40.85 -1.90 -8.72
C ALA A 507 39.67 -1.17 -8.06
N ASN A 508 39.93 -0.06 -7.35
CA ASN A 508 38.86 0.71 -6.70
C ASN A 508 38.07 1.55 -7.70
N LEU A 509 38.71 2.13 -8.72
CA LEU A 509 38.03 2.98 -9.70
C LEU A 509 37.08 2.16 -10.57
N THR A 510 37.51 0.98 -11.03
CA THR A 510 36.65 0.06 -11.78
C THR A 510 35.41 -0.33 -10.98
N THR A 511 35.59 -0.72 -9.71
CA THR A 511 34.49 -1.08 -8.82
C THR A 511 33.59 0.12 -8.49
N LEU A 512 34.17 1.31 -8.33
CA LEU A 512 33.43 2.55 -8.10
C LEU A 512 32.54 2.91 -9.30
N ILE A 513 33.04 2.75 -10.52
CA ILE A 513 32.25 2.95 -11.75
C ILE A 513 31.07 1.99 -11.77
N THR A 514 31.27 0.71 -11.43
CA THR A 514 30.17 -0.25 -11.30
C THR A 514 29.16 0.19 -10.23
N GLY A 515 29.63 0.65 -9.08
CA GLY A 515 28.78 1.18 -8.02
C GLY A 515 27.94 2.38 -8.49
N ILE A 516 28.53 3.34 -9.22
CA ILE A 516 27.82 4.50 -9.76
C ILE A 516 26.73 4.08 -10.76
N ILE A 517 27.02 3.12 -11.63
CA ILE A 517 26.04 2.56 -12.59
C ILE A 517 24.89 1.90 -11.83
N LEU A 518 25.19 1.08 -10.83
CA LEU A 518 24.16 0.44 -10.00
C LEU A 518 23.33 1.47 -9.23
N PHE A 519 23.92 2.58 -8.80
CA PHE A 519 23.19 3.66 -8.13
C PHE A 519 22.23 4.37 -9.10
N GLN A 520 22.67 4.66 -10.33
CA GLN A 520 21.87 5.39 -11.31
C GLN A 520 20.72 4.56 -11.90
N PHE A 521 20.92 3.25 -12.10
CA PHE A 521 19.95 2.37 -12.78
C PHE A 521 19.29 1.35 -11.88
N GLY A 522 19.82 1.10 -10.68
CA GLY A 522 19.17 0.23 -9.70
C GLY A 522 17.95 0.91 -9.09
N THR A 523 17.09 0.14 -8.44
CA THR A 523 15.95 0.62 -7.64
C THR A 523 15.99 0.02 -6.23
N GLY A 524 15.41 0.74 -5.26
CA GLY A 524 15.23 0.30 -3.87
C GLY A 524 16.48 -0.35 -3.26
N ALA A 525 16.40 -1.67 -3.03
CA ALA A 525 17.45 -2.46 -2.39
C ALA A 525 18.82 -2.40 -3.08
N VAL A 526 18.84 -2.35 -4.43
CA VAL A 526 20.08 -2.31 -5.24
C VAL A 526 20.76 -0.94 -5.15
N GLN A 527 19.98 0.15 -5.07
CA GLN A 527 20.54 1.48 -4.83
C GLN A 527 21.23 1.55 -3.46
N GLY A 528 20.63 0.97 -2.42
CA GLY A 528 21.25 0.86 -1.10
C GLY A 528 22.58 0.08 -1.11
N PHE A 529 22.66 -1.01 -1.88
CA PHE A 529 23.92 -1.72 -2.14
C PHE A 529 24.95 -0.84 -2.85
N ALA A 530 24.53 -0.11 -3.87
CA ALA A 530 25.42 0.76 -4.63
C ALA A 530 26.03 1.87 -3.78
N VAL A 531 25.22 2.51 -2.91
CA VAL A 531 25.68 3.57 -2.01
C VAL A 531 26.67 3.04 -0.98
N THR A 532 26.33 1.93 -0.32
CA THR A 532 27.23 1.28 0.67
C THR A 532 28.55 0.86 0.04
N LEU A 533 28.52 0.33 -1.19
CA LEU A 533 29.71 -0.02 -1.96
C LEU A 533 30.56 1.21 -2.30
N CYS A 534 29.96 2.30 -2.81
CA CYS A 534 30.68 3.52 -3.17
C CYS A 534 31.35 4.18 -1.96
N ILE A 535 30.62 4.33 -0.85
CA ILE A 535 31.16 4.88 0.40
C ILE A 535 32.27 3.96 0.93
N GLY A 536 32.04 2.64 0.89
CA GLY A 536 33.02 1.63 1.29
C GLY A 536 34.32 1.73 0.49
N ILE A 537 34.26 1.90 -0.83
CA ILE A 537 35.45 2.03 -1.67
C ILE A 537 36.21 3.33 -1.37
N LEU A 538 35.51 4.46 -1.23
CA LEU A 538 36.13 5.75 -0.92
C LEU A 538 36.80 5.73 0.47
N ALA A 539 36.11 5.18 1.47
CA ALA A 539 36.65 5.03 2.82
C ALA A 539 37.85 4.06 2.86
N SER A 540 37.78 2.95 2.10
CA SER A 540 38.85 1.96 1.97
C SER A 540 40.10 2.61 1.36
N PHE A 541 39.94 3.32 0.25
CA PHE A 541 41.00 4.02 -0.44
C PHE A 541 41.71 5.03 0.46
N PHE A 542 40.94 5.85 1.17
CA PHE A 542 41.49 6.81 2.13
C PHE A 542 42.20 6.11 3.29
N SER A 543 41.61 5.04 3.84
CA SER A 543 42.22 4.27 4.93
C SER A 543 43.56 3.66 4.52
N ALA A 544 43.61 2.96 3.38
CA ALA A 544 44.83 2.31 2.89
C ALA A 544 45.96 3.32 2.60
N ILE A 545 45.67 4.41 1.88
CA ILE A 545 46.71 5.34 1.41
C ILE A 545 47.11 6.37 2.48
N TYR A 546 46.15 6.84 3.26
CA TYR A 546 46.39 7.89 4.25
C TYR A 546 46.59 7.35 5.65
N VAL A 547 45.67 6.52 6.16
CA VAL A 547 45.69 6.03 7.55
C VAL A 547 46.80 4.99 7.73
N THR A 548 46.80 3.91 6.94
CA THR A 548 47.82 2.84 7.03
C THR A 548 49.23 3.41 6.84
N ARG A 549 49.44 4.26 5.83
CA ARG A 549 50.74 4.92 5.62
C ARG A 549 51.18 5.76 6.81
N THR A 550 50.26 6.51 7.43
CA THR A 550 50.57 7.33 8.61
C THR A 550 50.94 6.48 9.81
N LEU A 551 50.22 5.38 10.04
CA LEU A 551 50.52 4.41 11.11
C LEU A 551 51.89 3.76 10.91
N PHE A 552 52.25 3.40 9.67
CA PHE A 552 53.57 2.86 9.33
C PHE A 552 54.70 3.84 9.61
N ILE A 553 54.56 5.10 9.17
CA ILE A 553 55.57 6.13 9.40
C ILE A 553 55.71 6.41 10.92
N MET A 554 54.61 6.41 11.66
CA MET A 554 54.63 6.56 13.12
C MET A 554 55.38 5.40 13.79
N TYR A 555 55.11 4.16 13.38
CA TYR A 555 55.78 2.97 13.89
C TYR A 555 57.29 3.00 13.62
N LEU A 556 57.69 3.33 12.39
CA LEU A 556 59.09 3.46 11.99
C LEU A 556 59.83 4.62 12.66
N ASN A 557 59.15 5.69 13.06
CA ASN A 557 59.79 6.78 13.81
C ASN A 557 60.01 6.44 15.29
N ARG A 558 59.28 5.46 15.84
CA ARG A 558 59.43 5.00 17.24
C ARG A 558 60.53 3.95 17.42
N ARG A 559 60.78 3.08 16.43
CA ARG A 559 61.91 2.14 16.41
C ARG A 559 63.07 2.74 15.60
N GLY A 560 64.24 2.88 16.21
CA GLY A 560 65.41 3.45 15.53
C GLY A 560 65.74 2.77 14.20
N SER A 561 66.36 3.52 13.28
CA SER A 561 66.52 3.27 11.83
C SER A 561 67.23 1.96 11.40
N ARG A 562 67.49 1.00 12.29
CA ARG A 562 68.29 -0.22 12.03
C ARG A 562 67.59 -1.55 12.36
N GLU A 563 66.40 -1.55 12.93
CA GLU A 563 65.67 -2.81 13.19
C GLU A 563 64.80 -3.22 12.00
N SER A 564 64.79 -4.52 11.69
CA SER A 564 63.95 -5.09 10.63
C SER A 564 62.47 -4.93 10.99
N VAL A 565 61.67 -4.56 9.99
CA VAL A 565 60.21 -4.54 10.13
C VAL A 565 59.75 -5.99 10.06
N SER A 566 59.10 -6.48 11.12
CA SER A 566 58.41 -7.78 11.08
C SER A 566 57.12 -7.61 10.29
N ILE A 567 57.27 -7.67 8.97
CA ILE A 567 56.18 -7.77 8.01
C ILE A 567 56.03 -9.23 7.60
#